data_AF-A0A919LQ06-F1
#
_entry.id   AF-A0A919LQ06-F1
#
_cell.length_a   1.000
_cell.length_b   1.000
_cell.length_c   1.000
_cell.angle_alpha   90.00
_cell.angle_beta   90.00
_cell.angle_gamma   90.00
#
_symmetry.space_group_name_H-M   'P 1'
#
loop_
_entity.id
_entity.type
_entity.pdbx_description
1 polymer ?
#
loop_
_entity_poly.entity_id
_entity_poly.type
_entity_poly.pdbx_seq_one_letter_code
_entity_poly.pdbx_strand_id
1 'polypeptide(L)'
;MQLVFQDPYSSLNPRLRIGDAIGEAMLQHKLCARNELYDRVIDVMKICGLAPEHYARFPHQFSGGQRQRIGIARALILNPDFIVADEPISALDVSIQAQIINLFSDLRDNRGVTFLFISHDLGVVEHLCDDVAVMYLGQLVESASRDALFSRPLHPYTRALLAAVPTLDPHSEPQALVQGEIPDPANPRRLPLFIPLPAGQRTLPQRASGAARGGPGHRVACHWVAS
;
A
#
# COMPACT_ATOMS: atom_id res chain seq x y z
N MET A 1 -0.44 -12.86 11.43
CA MET A 1 -0.67 -12.08 10.19
C MET A 1 -2.07 -11.53 10.21
N GLN A 2 -2.24 -10.25 9.86
CA GLN A 2 -3.54 -9.57 9.76
C GLN A 2 -3.63 -8.80 8.42
N LEU A 3 -4.86 -8.47 8.01
CA LEU A 3 -5.16 -7.80 6.74
C LEU A 3 -5.92 -6.51 7.01
N VAL A 4 -5.53 -5.43 6.31
CA VAL A 4 -6.26 -4.17 6.22
C VAL A 4 -6.69 -3.99 4.77
N PHE A 5 -8.00 -3.99 4.53
CA PHE A 5 -8.58 -3.93 3.19
C PHE A 5 -8.74 -2.49 2.68
N GLN A 6 -8.80 -2.35 1.36
CA GLN A 6 -9.01 -1.10 0.63
C GLN A 6 -10.33 -0.41 0.99
N ASP A 7 -11.42 -1.19 1.16
CA ASP A 7 -12.73 -0.64 1.54
C ASP A 7 -13.05 -0.93 3.02
N PRO A 8 -12.89 0.07 3.91
CA PRO A 8 -13.23 -0.09 5.31
C PRO A 8 -14.75 -0.18 5.54
N TYR A 9 -15.59 0.21 4.58
CA TYR A 9 -17.04 0.16 4.75
C TYR A 9 -17.59 -1.25 4.56
N SER A 10 -17.25 -1.93 3.47
CA SER A 10 -17.70 -3.31 3.24
C SER A 10 -17.15 -4.30 4.26
N SER A 11 -16.00 -4.00 4.88
CA SER A 11 -15.41 -4.86 5.91
C SER A 11 -16.06 -4.71 7.30
N LEU A 12 -16.92 -3.69 7.52
CA LEU A 12 -17.59 -3.45 8.81
C LEU A 12 -19.07 -3.85 8.75
N ASN A 13 -19.52 -4.61 9.77
CA ASN A 13 -20.94 -4.90 9.92
C ASN A 13 -21.68 -3.66 10.43
N PRO A 14 -22.62 -3.06 9.65
CA PRO A 14 -23.28 -1.81 10.01
C PRO A 14 -24.19 -1.92 11.25
N ARG A 15 -24.49 -3.14 11.70
CA ARG A 15 -25.34 -3.43 12.86
C ARG A 15 -24.55 -3.62 14.15
N LEU A 16 -23.22 -3.66 14.08
CA LEU A 16 -22.36 -3.79 15.26
C LEU A 16 -21.82 -2.43 15.68
N ARG A 17 -21.65 -2.24 16.99
CA ARG A 17 -20.92 -1.07 17.50
C ARG A 17 -19.44 -1.24 17.21
N ILE A 18 -18.73 -0.13 17.09
CA ILE A 18 -17.29 -0.15 16.78
C ILE A 18 -16.48 -0.87 17.85
N GLY A 19 -16.82 -0.68 19.12
CA GLY A 19 -16.14 -1.39 20.21
C GLY A 19 -16.25 -2.91 20.08
N ASP A 20 -17.45 -3.40 19.74
CA ASP A 20 -17.70 -4.82 19.51
C ASP A 20 -16.98 -5.31 18.24
N ALA A 21 -17.00 -4.53 17.15
CA ALA A 21 -16.35 -4.89 15.89
C ALA A 21 -14.82 -4.97 16.00
N ILE A 22 -14.20 -4.13 16.85
CA ILE A 22 -12.76 -4.18 17.18
C ILE A 22 -12.47 -5.38 18.09
N GLY A 23 -13.25 -5.55 19.15
CA GLY A 23 -13.02 -6.60 20.15
C GLY A 23 -13.40 -8.01 19.70
N GLU A 24 -14.18 -8.17 18.64
CA GLU A 24 -14.75 -9.44 18.18
C GLU A 24 -13.68 -10.54 18.06
N ALA A 25 -12.55 -10.23 17.41
CA ALA A 25 -11.49 -11.20 17.20
C ALA A 25 -10.85 -11.69 18.52
N MET A 26 -10.71 -10.82 19.52
CA MET A 26 -10.18 -11.23 20.84
C MET A 26 -11.10 -12.23 21.53
N LEU A 27 -12.42 -12.00 21.45
CA LEU A 27 -13.41 -12.91 22.04
C LEU A 27 -13.44 -14.25 21.30
N GLN A 28 -13.44 -14.21 19.97
CA GLN A 28 -13.45 -15.42 19.13
C GLN A 28 -12.23 -16.31 19.40
N HIS A 29 -11.05 -15.70 19.54
CA HIS A 29 -9.80 -16.41 19.84
C HIS A 29 -9.54 -16.63 21.34
N LYS A 30 -10.47 -16.23 22.23
CA LYS A 30 -10.36 -16.36 23.69
C LYS A 30 -9.08 -15.74 24.27
N LEU A 31 -8.67 -14.59 23.73
CA LEU A 31 -7.44 -13.88 24.12
C LEU A 31 -7.63 -12.94 25.30
N CYS A 32 -8.87 -12.67 25.70
CA CYS A 32 -9.19 -11.94 26.92
C CYS A 32 -10.54 -12.36 27.49
N ALA A 33 -10.77 -12.04 28.76
CA ALA A 33 -12.09 -12.13 29.36
C ALA A 33 -12.98 -10.95 28.91
N ARG A 34 -14.31 -11.13 28.98
CA ARG A 34 -15.25 -10.11 28.49
C ARG A 34 -15.19 -8.80 29.26
N ASN A 35 -14.83 -8.84 30.54
CA ASN A 35 -14.63 -7.67 31.38
C ASN A 35 -13.36 -6.87 31.03
N GLU A 36 -12.35 -7.50 30.43
CA GLU A 36 -11.10 -6.85 29.99
C GLU A 36 -11.20 -6.24 28.59
N LEU A 37 -12.20 -6.67 27.81
CA LEU A 37 -12.32 -6.32 26.40
C LEU A 37 -12.42 -4.81 26.19
N TYR A 38 -13.18 -4.11 27.04
CA TYR A 38 -13.38 -2.68 26.94
C TYR A 38 -12.05 -1.94 26.98
N ASP A 39 -11.22 -2.19 28.00
CA ASP A 39 -9.94 -1.50 28.17
C ASP A 39 -8.99 -1.79 27.00
N ARG A 40 -8.91 -3.04 26.57
CA ARG A 40 -8.09 -3.46 25.41
C ARG A 40 -8.49 -2.73 24.13
N VAL A 41 -9.79 -2.63 23.87
CA VAL A 41 -10.32 -1.95 22.69
C VAL A 41 -10.06 -0.44 22.78
N ILE A 42 -10.25 0.17 23.95
CA ILE A 42 -9.99 1.60 24.16
C ILE A 42 -8.51 1.93 23.91
N ASP A 43 -7.58 1.09 24.35
CA ASP A 43 -6.15 1.30 24.12
C ASP A 43 -5.80 1.27 22.63
N VAL A 44 -6.34 0.31 21.88
CA VAL A 44 -6.13 0.23 20.41
C VAL A 44 -6.83 1.36 19.67
N MET A 45 -8.00 1.79 20.12
CA MET A 45 -8.68 2.97 19.59
C MET A 45 -7.81 4.22 19.75
N LYS A 46 -7.20 4.45 20.92
CA LYS A 46 -6.31 5.60 21.15
C LYS A 46 -5.10 5.58 20.22
N ILE A 47 -4.46 4.42 20.05
CA ILE A 47 -3.34 4.25 19.12
C ILE A 47 -3.76 4.65 17.70
N CYS A 48 -4.97 4.27 17.28
CA CYS A 48 -5.49 4.61 15.97
C CYS A 48 -6.08 6.03 15.88
N GLY A 49 -5.94 6.88 16.92
CA GLY A 49 -6.48 8.25 16.94
C GLY A 49 -8.01 8.33 17.03
N LEU A 50 -8.65 7.32 17.63
CA LEU A 50 -10.09 7.29 17.89
C LEU A 50 -10.37 7.62 19.36
N ALA A 51 -11.35 8.50 19.60
CA ALA A 51 -11.73 8.88 20.95
C ALA A 51 -12.51 7.75 21.67
N PRO A 52 -12.36 7.56 22.99
CA PRO A 52 -13.07 6.51 23.74
C PRO A 52 -14.60 6.57 23.61
N GLU A 53 -15.16 7.76 23.49
CA GLU A 53 -16.60 8.00 23.24
C GLU A 53 -17.13 7.38 21.94
N HIS A 54 -16.24 7.03 21.01
CA HIS A 54 -16.59 6.37 19.76
C HIS A 54 -16.95 4.89 19.97
N TYR A 55 -16.61 4.29 21.11
CA TYR A 55 -16.77 2.85 21.37
C TYR A 55 -18.20 2.37 21.10
N ALA A 56 -19.18 3.15 21.56
CA ALA A 56 -20.59 2.79 21.50
C ALA A 56 -21.29 3.18 20.18
N ARG A 57 -20.59 3.87 19.26
CA ARG A 57 -21.12 4.34 17.97
C ARG A 57 -21.12 3.22 16.92
N PHE A 58 -21.92 3.40 15.88
CA PHE A 58 -22.03 2.51 14.73
C PHE A 58 -21.21 3.03 13.53
N PRO A 59 -20.79 2.15 12.60
CA PRO A 59 -19.95 2.52 11.45
C PRO A 59 -20.44 3.72 10.63
N HIS A 60 -21.76 3.85 10.44
CA HIS A 60 -22.34 4.94 9.66
C HIS A 60 -22.14 6.34 10.28
N GLN A 61 -21.77 6.42 11.56
CA GLN A 61 -21.53 7.67 12.29
C GLN A 61 -20.10 8.21 12.14
N PHE A 62 -19.27 7.57 11.31
CA PHE A 62 -17.86 7.90 11.09
C PHE A 62 -17.59 8.36 9.66
N SER A 63 -16.61 9.24 9.50
CA SER A 63 -16.05 9.60 8.18
C SER A 63 -15.27 8.42 7.57
N GLY A 64 -14.96 8.50 6.27
CA GLY A 64 -14.15 7.47 5.60
C GLY A 64 -12.81 7.23 6.30
N GLY A 65 -12.09 8.30 6.64
CA GLY A 65 -10.82 8.21 7.37
C GLY A 65 -10.94 7.57 8.75
N GLN A 66 -12.00 7.88 9.49
CA GLN A 66 -12.25 7.25 10.78
C GLN A 66 -12.61 5.78 10.64
N ARG A 67 -13.36 5.38 9.60
CA ARG A 67 -13.62 3.97 9.30
C ARG A 67 -12.34 3.23 8.94
N GLN A 68 -11.41 3.87 8.23
CA GLN A 68 -10.10 3.28 7.98
C GLN A 68 -9.31 3.04 9.27
N ARG A 69 -9.29 4.03 10.18
CA ARG A 69 -8.68 3.87 11.51
C ARG A 69 -9.31 2.72 12.29
N ILE A 70 -10.62 2.53 12.17
CA ILE A 70 -11.32 1.38 12.78
C ILE A 70 -10.85 0.07 12.13
N GLY A 71 -10.72 0.01 10.81
CA GLY A 71 -10.16 -1.17 10.12
C GLY A 71 -8.75 -1.51 10.59
N ILE A 72 -7.89 -0.51 10.75
CA ILE A 72 -6.54 -0.67 11.29
C ILE A 72 -6.59 -1.14 12.75
N ALA A 73 -7.47 -0.57 13.59
CA ALA A 73 -7.67 -0.98 14.97
C ALA A 73 -8.09 -2.46 15.08
N ARG A 74 -8.97 -2.92 14.19
CA ARG A 74 -9.39 -4.33 14.11
C ARG A 74 -8.22 -5.27 13.81
N ALA A 75 -7.29 -4.87 12.94
CA ALA A 75 -6.10 -5.65 12.68
C ALA A 75 -5.13 -5.62 13.88
N LEU A 76 -4.95 -4.46 14.52
CA LEU A 76 -4.00 -4.27 15.62
C LEU A 76 -4.41 -4.91 16.94
N ILE A 77 -5.70 -5.14 17.17
CA ILE A 77 -6.21 -5.67 18.45
C ILE A 77 -5.59 -7.01 18.86
N LEU A 78 -5.10 -7.77 17.87
CA LEU A 78 -4.44 -9.07 18.07
C LEU A 78 -2.91 -8.95 18.26
N ASN A 79 -2.37 -7.73 18.36
CA ASN A 79 -0.93 -7.43 18.42
C ASN A 79 -0.11 -8.21 17.36
N PRO A 80 -0.40 -8.02 16.06
CA PRO A 80 0.29 -8.76 15.01
C PRO A 80 1.71 -8.25 14.78
N ASP A 81 2.64 -9.16 14.50
CA ASP A 81 3.99 -8.81 14.04
C ASP A 81 4.03 -8.46 12.54
N PHE A 82 2.98 -8.83 11.79
CA PHE A 82 2.89 -8.65 10.33
C PHE A 82 1.49 -8.28 9.85
N ILE A 83 1.40 -7.19 9.07
CA ILE A 83 0.17 -6.66 8.47
C ILE A 83 0.35 -6.50 6.96
N VAL A 84 -0.64 -6.97 6.21
CA VAL A 84 -0.79 -6.64 4.78
C VAL A 84 -1.83 -5.54 4.65
N ALA A 85 -1.46 -4.41 4.07
CA ALA A 85 -2.33 -3.26 3.89
C ALA A 85 -2.55 -3.01 2.40
N ASP A 86 -3.76 -3.32 1.94
CA ASP A 86 -4.16 -3.25 0.53
C ASP A 86 -4.84 -1.92 0.24
N GLU A 87 -4.14 -1.00 -0.43
CA GLU A 87 -4.57 0.37 -0.71
C GLU A 87 -5.27 1.08 0.48
N PRO A 88 -4.67 1.12 1.67
CA PRO A 88 -5.37 1.52 2.89
C PRO A 88 -5.66 3.03 2.98
N ILE A 89 -5.33 3.83 1.95
CA ILE A 89 -5.45 5.29 1.97
C ILE A 89 -6.04 5.90 0.69
N SER A 90 -6.30 5.10 -0.35
CA SER A 90 -6.60 5.61 -1.69
C SER A 90 -7.92 6.39 -1.77
N ALA A 91 -8.87 6.11 -0.88
CA ALA A 91 -10.17 6.78 -0.82
C ALA A 91 -10.24 7.95 0.19
N LEU A 92 -9.10 8.43 0.70
CA LEU A 92 -9.04 9.42 1.78
C LEU A 92 -8.51 10.77 1.30
N ASP A 93 -9.01 11.86 1.90
CA ASP A 93 -8.48 13.20 1.69
C ASP A 93 -7.01 13.30 2.11
N VAL A 94 -6.23 14.16 1.43
CA VAL A 94 -4.78 14.33 1.64
C VAL A 94 -4.41 14.56 3.12
N SER A 95 -5.19 15.36 3.83
CA SER A 95 -4.94 15.64 5.25
C SER A 95 -5.12 14.41 6.14
N ILE A 96 -6.02 13.49 5.79
CA ILE A 96 -6.23 12.22 6.50
C ILE A 96 -5.15 11.21 6.12
N GLN A 97 -4.76 11.14 4.84
CA GLN A 97 -3.69 10.25 4.38
C GLN A 97 -2.41 10.46 5.19
N ALA A 98 -1.97 11.72 5.37
CA ALA A 98 -0.80 12.07 6.16
C ALA A 98 -0.88 11.52 7.60
N GLN A 99 -2.05 11.58 8.22
CA GLN A 99 -2.22 11.05 9.58
C GLN A 99 -2.19 9.52 9.64
N ILE A 100 -2.64 8.83 8.59
CA ILE A 100 -2.57 7.37 8.49
C ILE A 100 -1.12 6.92 8.21
N ILE A 101 -0.39 7.65 7.38
CA ILE A 101 1.04 7.41 7.12
C ILE A 101 1.83 7.51 8.43
N ASN A 102 1.60 8.57 9.22
CA ASN A 102 2.23 8.73 10.53
C ASN A 102 1.90 7.57 11.47
N LEU A 103 0.63 7.12 11.49
CA LEU A 103 0.22 5.94 12.28
C LEU A 103 1.00 4.68 11.87
N PHE A 104 1.14 4.40 10.57
CA PHE A 104 1.91 3.25 10.13
C PHE A 104 3.40 3.37 10.47
N SER A 105 4.00 4.56 10.33
CA SER A 105 5.39 4.80 10.77
C SER A 105 5.54 4.54 12.27
N ASP A 106 4.64 5.09 13.10
CA ASP A 106 4.69 4.90 14.55
C ASP A 106 4.55 3.43 14.95
N LEU A 107 3.72 2.66 14.24
CA LEU A 107 3.56 1.23 14.49
C LEU A 107 4.80 0.43 14.09
N ARG A 108 5.44 0.77 12.96
CA ARG A 108 6.70 0.17 12.55
C ARG A 108 7.80 0.49 13.58
N ASP A 109 7.99 1.77 13.90
CA ASP A 109 9.14 2.25 14.66
C ASP A 109 9.04 1.92 16.16
N ASN A 110 7.83 2.02 16.75
CA ASN A 110 7.66 1.80 18.19
C ASN A 110 7.26 0.37 18.56
N ARG A 111 6.67 -0.40 17.62
CA ARG A 111 6.14 -1.74 17.90
C ARG A 111 6.76 -2.84 17.05
N GLY A 112 7.65 -2.51 16.12
CA GLY A 112 8.31 -3.49 15.26
C GLY A 112 7.36 -4.23 14.32
N VAL A 113 6.20 -3.63 14.00
CA VAL A 113 5.24 -4.26 13.07
C VAL A 113 5.81 -4.20 11.66
N THR A 114 5.87 -5.35 11.00
CA THR A 114 6.26 -5.44 9.59
C THR A 114 5.04 -5.23 8.69
N PHE A 115 5.18 -4.40 7.66
CA PHE A 115 4.09 -4.09 6.73
C PHE A 115 4.43 -4.54 5.30
N LEU A 116 3.46 -5.19 4.65
CA LEU A 116 3.38 -5.23 3.19
C LEU A 116 2.34 -4.21 2.76
N PHE A 117 2.79 -3.09 2.21
CA PHE A 117 1.92 -1.99 1.79
C PHE A 117 1.73 -2.03 0.26
N ILE A 118 0.48 -2.04 -0.19
CA ILE A 118 0.11 -2.04 -1.60
C ILE A 118 -0.51 -0.67 -1.91
N SER A 119 0.04 0.02 -2.91
CA SER A 119 -0.42 1.35 -3.32
C SER A 119 -0.06 1.62 -4.77
N HIS A 120 -0.88 2.44 -5.43
CA HIS A 120 -0.56 3.04 -6.72
C HIS A 120 0.08 4.44 -6.59
N ASP A 121 0.04 5.04 -5.40
CA ASP A 121 0.67 6.33 -5.11
C ASP A 121 2.14 6.13 -4.72
N LEU A 122 3.04 6.53 -5.62
CA LEU A 122 4.49 6.42 -5.41
C LEU A 122 5.02 7.39 -4.36
N GLY A 123 4.40 8.55 -4.16
CA GLY A 123 4.83 9.50 -3.12
C GLY A 123 4.62 8.92 -1.72
N VAL A 124 3.52 8.19 -1.52
CA VAL A 124 3.26 7.48 -0.27
C VAL A 124 4.26 6.33 -0.08
N VAL A 125 4.52 5.56 -1.15
CA VAL A 125 5.48 4.44 -1.11
C VAL A 125 6.87 4.94 -0.73
N GLU A 126 7.31 6.08 -1.27
CA GLU A 126 8.61 6.69 -0.96
C GLU A 126 8.77 7.02 0.54
N HIS A 127 7.70 7.47 1.18
CA HIS A 127 7.72 7.86 2.59
C HIS A 127 7.59 6.68 3.56
N LEU A 128 6.83 5.64 3.19
CA LEU A 128 6.48 4.57 4.13
C LEU A 128 7.36 3.32 4.00
N CYS A 129 7.85 3.01 2.80
CA CYS A 129 8.47 1.71 2.50
C CYS A 129 10.00 1.78 2.47
N ASP A 130 10.64 0.73 2.99
CA ASP A 130 12.10 0.55 2.91
C ASP A 130 12.52 -0.13 1.60
N ASP A 131 11.75 -1.13 1.17
CA ASP A 131 11.91 -1.87 -0.08
C ASP A 131 10.65 -1.75 -0.94
N VAL A 132 10.85 -1.69 -2.26
CA VAL A 132 9.77 -1.46 -3.23
C VAL A 132 9.81 -2.53 -4.32
N ALA A 133 8.65 -3.07 -4.65
CA ALA A 133 8.45 -3.96 -5.77
C ALA A 133 7.37 -3.40 -6.70
N VAL A 134 7.70 -3.23 -7.97
CA VAL A 134 6.81 -2.72 -9.00
C VAL A 134 6.21 -3.90 -9.75
N MET A 135 4.88 -3.93 -9.83
CA MET A 135 4.12 -4.93 -10.56
C MET A 135 3.52 -4.32 -11.82
N TYR A 136 3.58 -5.05 -12.93
CA TYR A 136 2.91 -4.71 -14.17
C TYR A 136 2.31 -5.98 -14.77
N LEU A 137 1.00 -5.98 -15.04
CA LEU A 137 0.26 -7.12 -15.60
C LEU A 137 0.46 -8.43 -14.84
N GLY A 138 0.43 -8.35 -13.52
CA GLY A 138 0.60 -9.52 -12.64
C GLY A 138 2.04 -10.04 -12.56
N GLN A 139 3.02 -9.32 -13.11
CA GLN A 139 4.43 -9.67 -13.03
C GLN A 139 5.22 -8.63 -12.25
N LEU A 140 6.10 -9.08 -11.34
CA LEU A 140 7.08 -8.22 -10.71
C LEU A 140 8.14 -7.84 -11.74
N VAL A 141 8.11 -6.58 -12.17
CA VAL A 141 8.99 -6.07 -13.23
C VAL A 141 10.27 -5.47 -12.66
N GLU A 142 10.23 -4.97 -11.42
CA GLU A 142 11.39 -4.38 -10.74
C GLU A 142 11.24 -4.50 -9.22
N SER A 143 12.33 -4.78 -8.51
CA SER A 143 12.39 -4.74 -7.05
C SER A 143 13.74 -4.24 -6.57
N ALA A 144 13.77 -3.27 -5.67
CA ALA A 144 14.99 -2.72 -5.07
C ALA A 144 14.65 -2.02 -3.74
N SER A 145 15.68 -1.53 -3.03
CA SER A 145 15.44 -0.58 -1.95
C SER A 145 14.76 0.68 -2.48
N ARG A 146 13.98 1.36 -1.64
CA ARG A 146 13.31 2.63 -1.95
C ARG A 146 14.30 3.64 -2.53
N ASP A 147 15.47 3.81 -1.91
CA ASP A 147 16.49 4.75 -2.39
C ASP A 147 17.00 4.38 -3.80
N ALA A 148 17.27 3.10 -4.07
CA ALA A 148 17.79 2.67 -5.37
C ALA A 148 16.74 2.77 -6.48
N LEU A 149 15.48 2.42 -6.17
CA LEU A 149 14.39 2.43 -7.13
C LEU A 149 14.02 3.86 -7.58
N PHE A 150 13.96 4.81 -6.64
CA PHE A 150 13.59 6.19 -6.93
C PHE A 150 14.75 6.99 -7.55
N SER A 151 16.01 6.71 -7.16
CA SER A 151 17.18 7.39 -7.73
C SER A 151 17.61 6.85 -9.09
N ARG A 152 17.52 5.53 -9.29
CA ARG A 152 17.97 4.86 -10.51
C ARG A 152 17.00 3.75 -10.94
N PRO A 153 15.78 4.09 -11.37
CA PRO A 153 14.86 3.13 -11.94
C PRO A 153 15.43 2.49 -13.22
N LEU A 154 15.36 1.17 -13.30
CA LEU A 154 15.92 0.40 -14.42
C LEU A 154 14.86 -0.06 -15.40
N HIS A 155 13.69 -0.48 -14.92
CA HIS A 155 12.63 -0.92 -15.81
C HIS A 155 11.97 0.31 -16.49
N PRO A 156 11.77 0.29 -17.82
CA PRO A 156 11.17 1.43 -18.51
C PRO A 156 9.77 1.80 -17.97
N TYR A 157 8.99 0.81 -17.53
CA TYR A 157 7.71 1.06 -16.87
C TYR A 157 7.88 1.86 -15.56
N THR A 158 8.80 1.46 -14.68
CA THR A 158 9.11 2.18 -13.43
C THR A 158 9.58 3.61 -13.71
N ARG A 159 10.41 3.80 -14.74
CA ARG A 159 10.83 5.14 -15.19
C ARG A 159 9.65 6.00 -15.60
N ALA A 160 8.73 5.43 -16.38
CA ALA A 160 7.56 6.14 -16.87
C ALA A 160 6.58 6.45 -15.73
N LEU A 161 6.44 5.56 -14.73
CA LEU A 161 5.66 5.82 -13.53
C LEU A 161 6.25 6.98 -12.71
N LEU A 162 7.55 6.93 -12.40
CA LEU A 162 8.22 7.96 -11.60
C LEU A 162 8.20 9.32 -12.27
N ALA A 163 8.35 9.38 -13.60
CA ALA A 163 8.32 10.65 -14.33
C ALA A 163 6.92 11.28 -14.44
N ALA A 164 5.87 10.51 -14.15
CA ALA A 164 4.50 11.00 -14.05
C ALA A 164 4.15 11.52 -12.63
N VAL A 165 5.01 11.28 -11.63
CA VAL A 165 4.78 11.78 -10.26
C VAL A 165 5.07 13.27 -10.22
N PRO A 166 4.14 14.11 -9.72
CA PRO A 166 4.38 15.54 -9.55
C PRO A 166 5.54 15.80 -8.58
N THR A 167 6.49 16.63 -9.00
CA THR A 167 7.61 17.08 -8.17
C THR A 167 7.28 18.40 -7.46
N LEU A 168 7.92 18.65 -6.32
CA LEU A 168 7.74 19.88 -5.52
C LEU A 168 8.26 21.15 -6.23
N ASP A 169 9.01 20.99 -7.32
CA ASP A 169 9.51 22.10 -8.13
C ASP A 169 8.36 22.68 -8.99
N PRO A 170 7.93 23.93 -8.77
CA PRO A 170 6.86 24.56 -9.55
C PRO A 170 7.17 24.72 -11.04
N HIS A 171 8.43 24.55 -11.45
CA HIS A 171 8.87 24.62 -12.85
C HIS A 171 8.98 23.27 -13.54
N SER A 172 8.71 22.18 -12.82
CA SER A 172 8.74 20.83 -13.34
C SER A 172 7.35 20.39 -13.79
N GLU A 173 7.14 20.26 -15.10
CA GLU A 173 5.90 19.69 -15.62
C GLU A 173 5.99 18.15 -15.62
N PRO A 174 4.99 17.43 -15.06
CA PRO A 174 4.94 15.98 -15.14
C PRO A 174 4.92 15.54 -16.60
N GLN A 175 5.86 14.69 -17.00
CA GLN A 175 5.87 14.14 -18.34
C GLN A 175 5.08 12.83 -18.36
N ALA A 176 3.90 12.85 -18.99
CA ALA A 176 3.13 11.64 -19.27
C ALA A 176 3.87 10.77 -20.30
N LEU A 177 4.83 9.96 -19.83
CA LEU A 177 5.67 9.07 -20.64
C LEU A 177 5.00 7.73 -20.96
N VAL A 178 3.81 7.48 -20.41
CA VAL A 178 3.00 6.30 -20.70
C VAL A 178 1.91 6.68 -21.71
N GLN A 179 2.04 6.19 -22.95
CA GLN A 179 1.01 6.32 -23.99
C GLN A 179 0.48 4.94 -24.40
N GLY A 180 -0.85 4.79 -24.45
CA GLY A 180 -1.54 3.55 -24.83
C GLY A 180 -2.59 3.08 -23.80
N GLU A 181 -3.41 2.09 -24.18
CA GLU A 181 -4.36 1.44 -23.25
C GLU A 181 -3.64 0.42 -22.35
N ILE A 182 -4.10 0.18 -21.13
CA ILE A 182 -3.56 -0.92 -20.31
C ILE A 182 -4.08 -2.25 -20.88
N PRO A 183 -3.23 -3.27 -21.12
CA PRO A 183 -3.72 -4.52 -21.69
C PRO A 183 -4.51 -5.29 -20.66
N ASP A 184 -5.41 -6.11 -21.17
CA ASP A 184 -6.10 -7.12 -20.38
C ASP A 184 -5.07 -8.06 -19.72
N PRO A 185 -4.99 -8.10 -18.37
CA PRO A 185 -4.12 -9.03 -17.65
C PRO A 185 -4.46 -10.50 -17.94
N ALA A 186 -5.72 -10.82 -18.28
CA ALA A 186 -6.14 -12.16 -18.66
C ALA A 186 -5.64 -12.57 -20.06
N ASN A 187 -5.25 -11.60 -20.88
CA ASN A 187 -4.67 -11.82 -22.20
C ASN A 187 -3.45 -10.92 -22.46
N PRO A 188 -2.30 -11.21 -21.82
CA PRO A 188 -1.10 -10.38 -21.90
C PRO A 188 -0.44 -10.40 -23.30
N ARG A 189 -1.04 -11.08 -24.29
CA ARG A 189 -0.51 -11.24 -25.66
C ARG A 189 -0.74 -10.02 -26.56
N ARG A 190 -1.64 -9.11 -26.20
CA ARG A 190 -1.75 -7.81 -26.87
C ARG A 190 -0.81 -6.86 -26.14
N LEU A 191 0.23 -6.34 -26.82
CA LEU A 191 1.04 -5.23 -26.33
C LEU A 191 0.17 -3.99 -26.22
N PRO A 192 0.21 -3.26 -25.09
CA PRO A 192 -0.12 -1.86 -25.14
C PRO A 192 0.52 -1.17 -23.93
N LEU A 193 1.77 -0.79 -24.12
CA LEU A 193 2.30 0.38 -23.45
C LEU A 193 3.43 0.80 -24.35
N PHE A 194 3.24 1.91 -25.05
CA PHE A 194 4.34 2.57 -25.72
C PHE A 194 5.17 3.21 -24.61
N ILE A 195 6.03 2.41 -23.99
CA ILE A 195 7.16 2.98 -23.25
C ILE A 195 8.17 3.32 -24.32
N PRO A 196 8.56 4.59 -24.51
CA PRO A 196 9.53 4.96 -25.54
C PRO A 196 10.77 4.08 -25.40
N LEU A 197 10.96 3.21 -26.38
CA LEU A 197 12.13 2.36 -26.46
C LEU A 197 13.35 3.27 -26.65
N PRO A 198 14.53 2.90 -26.11
CA PRO A 198 15.78 3.53 -26.51
C PRO A 198 15.85 3.55 -28.04
N ALA A 199 16.31 4.67 -28.62
CA ALA A 199 16.24 4.92 -30.06
C ALA A 199 16.73 3.71 -30.89
N GLY A 200 15.83 3.15 -31.71
CA GLY A 200 16.17 2.14 -32.72
C GLY A 200 15.47 0.76 -32.62
N GLN A 201 14.58 0.52 -31.66
CA GLN A 201 13.88 -0.77 -31.56
C GLN A 201 12.35 -0.64 -31.66
N ARG A 202 11.69 -1.65 -32.24
CA ARG A 202 10.25 -1.65 -32.58
C ARG A 202 9.41 -2.75 -31.90
N THR A 203 10.01 -3.67 -31.14
CA THR A 203 9.29 -4.83 -30.54
C THR A 203 9.79 -5.20 -29.15
N LEU A 204 8.86 -5.57 -28.26
CA LEU A 204 9.13 -6.26 -26.99
C LEU A 204 9.34 -7.77 -27.27
N PRO A 205 10.36 -8.43 -26.71
CA PRO A 205 10.56 -9.87 -26.88
C PRO A 205 9.47 -10.69 -26.16
N GLN A 206 9.04 -11.78 -26.80
CA GLN A 206 7.87 -12.60 -26.42
C GLN A 206 8.02 -13.44 -25.13
N ARG A 207 9.16 -13.37 -24.43
CA ARG A 207 9.40 -14.05 -23.15
C ARG A 207 10.31 -13.20 -22.27
N ALA A 208 9.89 -12.91 -21.03
CA ALA A 208 10.77 -12.36 -19.99
C ALA A 208 11.75 -13.45 -19.51
N SER A 209 12.80 -13.71 -20.27
CA SER A 209 13.86 -14.65 -19.87
C SER A 209 15.05 -13.90 -19.28
N GLY A 210 15.10 -13.84 -17.95
CA GLY A 210 16.28 -13.49 -17.16
C GLY A 210 16.09 -12.25 -16.28
N ALA A 211 16.12 -12.42 -14.96
CA ALA A 211 16.28 -11.29 -14.05
C ALA A 211 17.68 -10.70 -14.27
N ALA A 212 17.77 -9.54 -14.90
CA ALA A 212 19.01 -8.78 -14.94
C ALA A 212 19.29 -8.21 -13.54
N ARG A 213 20.51 -8.39 -13.04
CA ARG A 213 20.93 -7.84 -11.74
C ARG A 213 21.45 -6.42 -11.97
N GLY A 214 20.73 -5.42 -11.48
CA GLY A 214 21.15 -4.02 -11.54
C GLY A 214 22.20 -3.62 -10.48
N GLY A 215 22.46 -4.52 -9.53
CA GLY A 215 23.33 -4.35 -8.37
C GLY A 215 22.94 -5.34 -7.25
N PRO A 216 23.60 -5.31 -6.07
CA PRO A 216 23.15 -6.09 -4.91
C PRO A 216 21.74 -5.66 -4.50
N GLY A 217 20.79 -6.59 -4.43
CA GLY A 217 19.40 -6.31 -4.03
C GLY A 217 18.48 -5.73 -5.10
N HIS A 218 18.99 -5.25 -6.24
CA HIS A 218 18.18 -4.69 -7.34
C HIS A 218 17.92 -5.73 -8.43
N ARG A 219 16.69 -6.22 -8.52
CA ARG A 219 16.24 -7.20 -9.53
C ARG A 219 15.32 -6.54 -10.54
N VAL A 220 15.51 -6.86 -11.82
CA VAL A 220 14.67 -6.34 -12.90
C VAL A 220 14.34 -7.47 -13.87
N ALA A 221 13.06 -7.62 -14.19
CA ALA A 221 12.60 -8.54 -15.23
C ALA A 221 12.51 -7.80 -16.58
N CYS A 222 13.65 -7.41 -17.14
CA CYS A 222 13.72 -6.66 -18.40
C CYS A 222 14.97 -7.01 -19.20
N HIS A 223 14.80 -7.14 -20.52
CA HIS A 223 15.90 -7.44 -21.45
C HIS A 223 16.78 -6.23 -21.80
N TRP A 224 16.32 -5.02 -21.49
CA TRP A 224 17.05 -3.78 -21.82
C TRP A 224 17.99 -3.31 -20.71
N VAL A 225 18.03 -4.03 -19.59
CA VAL A 225 19.00 -3.77 -18.52
C VAL A 225 20.31 -4.45 -18.92
N ALA A 226 21.18 -3.70 -19.57
CA ALA A 226 22.55 -4.13 -19.84
C ALA A 226 23.31 -4.34 -18.52
N SER A 227 24.12 -5.41 -18.51
CA SER A 227 25.00 -5.80 -17.40
C SER A 227 26.04 -4.74 -17.05
#